data_AF-A0A845SRA9-F1
#
_entry.id   AF-A0A845SRA9-F1
#
_cell.length_a   1.000
_cell.length_b   1.000
_cell.length_c   1.000
_cell.angle_alpha   90.00
_cell.angle_beta   90.00
_cell.angle_gamma   90.00
#
_symmetry.space_group_name_H-M   'P 1'
#
loop_
_entity.id
_entity.type
_entity.pdbx_description
1 polymer ?
#
loop_
_entity_poly.entity_id
_entity_poly.type
_entity_poly.pdbx_seq_one_letter_code
_entity_poly.pdbx_strand_id
1 'polypeptide(L)'
;MTSFFAYIIYLLKILVNSSLGEADYFLFPPYNKSQRRKGILSKEVQFQNRDRFIELGLTISALRKMRGMSQEELAERAKISRSHLSSIEAPNIIRPFSVEVLYNIADALEVRAGDLLNSSILPEKKK
;
A
#
# COMPACT_ATOMS: atom_id res chain seq x y z
N MET A 1 -13.08 18.10 -9.55
CA MET A 1 -12.35 17.49 -8.40
C MET A 1 -11.50 16.28 -8.75
N THR A 2 -11.59 15.70 -9.96
CA THR A 2 -10.79 14.55 -10.42
C THR A 2 -9.32 14.88 -10.79
N SER A 3 -8.99 16.15 -11.04
CA SER A 3 -7.66 16.55 -11.53
C SER A 3 -6.57 16.62 -10.43
N PHE A 4 -6.95 16.92 -9.18
CA PHE A 4 -5.98 17.11 -8.10
C PHE A 4 -5.42 15.77 -7.58
N PHE A 5 -6.29 14.77 -7.46
CA PHE A 5 -5.89 13.43 -7.05
C PHE A 5 -4.97 12.75 -8.08
N ALA A 6 -5.26 12.88 -9.37
CA ALA A 6 -4.38 12.40 -10.43
C ALA A 6 -3.00 13.09 -10.41
N TYR A 7 -2.97 14.40 -10.14
CA TYR A 7 -1.73 15.16 -9.98
C TYR A 7 -0.92 14.72 -8.75
N ILE A 8 -1.59 14.38 -7.64
CA ILE A 8 -0.94 13.82 -6.45
C ILE A 8 -0.27 12.47 -6.75
N ILE A 9 -0.95 11.56 -7.46
CA ILE A 9 -0.36 10.28 -7.87
C ILE A 9 0.81 10.49 -8.85
N TYR A 10 0.70 11.46 -9.75
CA TYR A 10 1.78 11.84 -10.66
C TYR A 10 3.01 12.39 -9.91
N LEU A 11 2.81 13.27 -8.92
CA LEU A 11 3.91 13.78 -8.09
C LEU A 11 4.54 12.70 -7.20
N LEU A 12 3.74 11.77 -6.66
CA LEU A 12 4.26 10.59 -5.93
C LEU A 12 5.15 9.73 -6.83
N LYS A 13 4.75 9.48 -8.09
CA LYS A 13 5.60 8.77 -9.06
C LYS A 13 6.91 9.51 -9.32
N ILE A 14 6.90 10.84 -9.41
CA ILE A 14 8.11 11.64 -9.60
C ILE A 14 9.01 11.60 -8.36
N LEU A 15 8.46 11.76 -7.15
CA LEU A 15 9.22 11.76 -5.90
C LEU A 15 9.82 10.37 -5.59
N VAL A 16 9.06 9.31 -5.84
CA VAL A 16 9.53 7.92 -5.67
C VAL A 16 10.60 7.57 -6.71
N ASN A 17 10.47 8.03 -7.96
CA ASN A 17 11.50 7.84 -8.98
C ASN A 17 12.76 8.70 -8.79
N SER A 18 12.68 9.81 -8.05
CA SER A 18 13.84 10.67 -7.79
C SER A 18 14.56 10.35 -6.47
N SER A 19 13.97 9.55 -5.56
CA SER A 19 14.61 9.13 -4.31
C SER A 19 15.10 7.68 -4.28
N LEU A 20 14.71 6.82 -5.22
CA LEU A 20 15.15 5.42 -5.28
C LEU A 20 16.13 5.23 -6.44
N GLY A 21 17.42 5.24 -6.14
CA GLY A 21 18.41 4.67 -7.05
C GLY A 21 18.20 3.15 -7.15
N GLU A 22 18.61 2.53 -8.27
CA GLU A 22 18.45 1.08 -8.50
C GLU A 22 19.00 0.18 -7.36
N ALA A 23 19.86 0.71 -6.49
CA ALA A 23 20.37 0.04 -5.31
C ALA A 23 19.34 -0.19 -4.19
N ASP A 24 18.30 0.65 -4.05
CA ASP A 24 17.29 0.47 -2.99
C ASP A 24 16.27 -0.63 -3.31
N TYR A 25 16.15 -1.02 -4.59
CA TYR A 25 15.38 -2.20 -5.01
C TYR A 25 15.97 -3.51 -4.47
N PHE A 26 17.25 -3.54 -4.09
CA PHE A 26 17.87 -4.71 -3.47
C PHE A 26 17.49 -4.93 -1.99
N LEU A 27 16.97 -3.90 -1.30
CA LEU A 27 16.43 -4.02 0.06
C LEU A 27 15.04 -4.68 0.09
N PHE A 28 14.38 -4.79 -1.07
CA PHE A 28 13.10 -5.46 -1.27
C PHE A 28 13.29 -6.59 -2.28
N PRO A 29 13.83 -7.75 -1.86
CA PRO A 29 14.22 -8.81 -2.79
C PRO A 29 13.02 -9.25 -3.63
N PRO A 30 13.17 -9.38 -4.97
CA PRO A 30 12.12 -9.92 -5.81
C PRO A 30 11.82 -11.35 -5.38
N TYR A 31 10.57 -11.60 -4.99
CA TYR A 31 10.11 -12.91 -4.55
C TYR A 31 10.43 -13.98 -5.61
N ASN A 32 11.33 -14.90 -5.27
CA ASN A 32 11.87 -15.90 -6.17
C ASN A 32 10.96 -17.14 -6.24
N LYS A 33 10.30 -17.32 -7.39
CA LYS A 33 9.32 -18.38 -7.71
C LYS A 33 9.90 -19.82 -7.67
N SER A 34 11.21 -19.98 -7.53
CA SER A 34 11.91 -21.29 -7.64
C SER A 34 11.87 -22.15 -6.38
N GLN A 35 11.50 -21.64 -5.20
CA GLN A 35 11.43 -22.44 -3.97
C GLN A 35 10.10 -23.22 -3.83
N ARG A 36 9.79 -24.05 -4.83
CA ARG A 36 8.67 -25.02 -4.80
C ARG A 36 9.00 -26.18 -3.86
N ARG A 37 8.57 -26.11 -2.60
CA ARG A 37 8.32 -27.33 -1.80
C ARG A 37 6.84 -27.71 -1.96
N LYS A 38 6.58 -28.88 -2.54
CA LYS A 38 5.24 -29.47 -2.71
C LYS A 38 4.60 -29.70 -1.34
N GLY A 39 3.56 -28.94 -1.02
CA GLY A 39 2.75 -29.17 0.18
C GLY A 39 1.70 -28.09 0.41
N ILE A 40 0.43 -28.46 0.18
CA ILE A 40 -0.82 -27.84 0.68
C ILE A 40 -1.33 -26.62 -0.11
N LEU A 41 -2.32 -26.92 -0.97
CA LEU A 41 -3.02 -26.08 -1.95
C LEU A 41 -3.91 -24.94 -1.36
N SER A 42 -4.03 -24.82 -0.03
CA SER A 42 -4.80 -23.72 0.61
C SER A 42 -3.98 -22.44 0.86
N LYS A 43 -2.64 -22.52 0.74
CA LYS A 43 -1.73 -21.40 0.98
C LYS A 43 -1.46 -20.57 -0.29
N GLU A 44 -1.68 -21.12 -1.47
CA GLU A 44 -1.35 -20.47 -2.75
C GLU A 44 -2.21 -19.22 -3.03
N VAL A 45 -3.46 -19.20 -2.59
CA VAL A 45 -4.35 -18.02 -2.71
C VAL A 45 -3.85 -16.84 -1.86
N GLN A 46 -3.17 -17.10 -0.73
CA GLN A 46 -2.62 -16.05 0.14
C GLN A 46 -1.46 -15.28 -0.50
N PHE A 47 -0.77 -15.86 -1.49
CA PHE A 47 0.33 -15.19 -2.19
C PHE A 47 -0.15 -14.26 -3.31
N GLN A 48 -1.32 -14.53 -3.92
CA GLN A 48 -1.79 -13.74 -5.09
C GLN A 48 -2.09 -12.28 -4.74
N ASN A 49 -2.51 -12.01 -3.50
CA ASN A 49 -2.83 -10.64 -3.06
C ASN A 49 -1.77 -10.04 -2.12
N ARG A 50 -0.68 -10.76 -1.83
CA ARG A 50 0.41 -10.28 -0.95
C ARG A 50 0.93 -8.92 -1.39
N ASP A 51 1.35 -8.84 -2.65
CA ASP A 51 1.97 -7.63 -3.20
C ASP A 51 0.97 -6.46 -3.23
N ARG A 52 -0.31 -6.76 -3.52
CA ARG A 52 -1.40 -5.78 -3.49
C ARG A 52 -1.64 -5.20 -2.09
N PHE A 53 -1.56 -6.02 -1.04
CA PHE A 53 -1.71 -5.52 0.33
C PHE A 53 -0.52 -4.66 0.76
N ILE A 54 0.70 -5.03 0.36
CA ILE A 54 1.90 -4.24 0.65
C ILE A 54 1.81 -2.89 -0.07
N GLU A 55 1.48 -2.89 -1.35
CA GLU A 55 1.33 -1.66 -2.15
C GLU A 55 0.22 -0.74 -1.61
N LEU A 56 -0.91 -1.33 -1.23
CA LEU A 56 -2.01 -0.58 -0.61
C LEU A 56 -1.59 0.05 0.72
N GLY A 57 -0.89 -0.70 1.58
CA GLY A 57 -0.35 -0.20 2.84
C GLY A 57 0.63 0.97 2.67
N LEU A 58 1.54 0.85 1.69
CA LEU A 58 2.49 1.91 1.34
C LEU A 58 1.78 3.15 0.80
N THR A 59 0.77 2.97 -0.04
CA THR A 59 -0.06 4.06 -0.56
C THR A 59 -0.77 4.81 0.57
N ILE A 60 -1.40 4.08 1.49
CA ILE A 60 -2.06 4.66 2.67
C ILE A 60 -1.05 5.49 3.48
N SER A 61 0.15 4.94 3.74
CA SER A 61 1.20 5.63 4.48
C SER A 61 1.68 6.91 3.78
N ALA A 62 1.86 6.85 2.46
CA ALA A 62 2.29 7.99 1.66
C ALA A 62 1.23 9.12 1.67
N LEU A 63 -0.03 8.79 1.40
CA LEU A 63 -1.13 9.76 1.42
C LEU A 63 -1.36 10.36 2.80
N ARG A 64 -1.22 9.57 3.86
CA ARG A 64 -1.28 10.06 5.25
C ARG A 64 -0.21 11.12 5.51
N LYS A 65 1.04 10.83 5.14
CA LYS A 65 2.18 11.77 5.31
C LYS A 65 1.99 13.04 4.49
N MET A 66 1.48 12.93 3.26
CA MET A 66 1.18 14.11 2.42
C MET A 66 0.10 15.01 3.02
N ARG A 67 -0.84 14.44 3.79
CA ARG A 67 -1.85 15.20 4.54
C ARG A 67 -1.35 15.71 5.90
N GLY A 68 -0.07 15.50 6.23
CA GLY A 68 0.50 15.92 7.52
C GLY A 68 -0.02 15.14 8.72
N MET A 69 -0.69 14.00 8.50
CA MET A 69 -1.32 13.23 9.58
C MET A 69 -0.33 12.27 10.25
N SER A 70 -0.42 12.13 11.57
CA SER A 70 0.24 11.03 12.30
C SER A 70 -0.51 9.70 12.15
N GLN A 71 0.11 8.57 12.51
CA GLN A 71 -0.60 7.28 12.52
C GLN A 71 -1.75 7.29 13.53
N GLU A 72 -1.53 7.85 14.72
CA GLU A 72 -2.58 8.09 15.71
C GLU A 72 -3.76 8.85 15.12
N GLU A 73 -3.50 9.96 14.43
CA GLU A 73 -4.54 10.82 13.88
C GLU A 73 -5.36 10.13 12.78
N LEU A 74 -4.70 9.44 11.84
CA LEU A 74 -5.42 8.69 10.82
C LEU A 74 -6.23 7.55 11.43
N ALA A 75 -5.66 6.84 12.41
CA ALA A 75 -6.34 5.73 13.06
C ALA A 75 -7.60 6.20 13.81
N GLU A 76 -7.51 7.33 14.51
CA GLU A 76 -8.64 7.97 15.18
C GLU A 76 -9.74 8.36 14.18
N ARG A 77 -9.40 9.07 13.11
CA ARG A 77 -10.35 9.47 12.05
C ARG A 77 -10.99 8.26 11.37
N ALA A 78 -10.22 7.20 11.11
CA ALA A 78 -10.69 5.96 10.50
C ALA A 78 -11.36 4.99 11.50
N LYS A 79 -11.48 5.37 12.78
CA LYS A 79 -12.10 4.55 13.84
C LYS A 79 -11.49 3.14 13.96
N ILE A 80 -10.17 3.04 13.83
CA ILE A 80 -9.40 1.80 14.00
C ILE A 80 -8.30 2.00 15.03
N SER A 81 -7.72 0.92 15.56
CA SER A 81 -6.58 1.06 16.46
C SER A 81 -5.33 1.52 15.70
N ARG A 82 -4.50 2.34 16.35
CA ARG A 82 -3.20 2.76 15.81
C ARG A 82 -2.28 1.58 15.53
N SER A 83 -2.32 0.52 16.34
CA SER A 83 -1.56 -0.71 16.10
C SER A 83 -2.04 -1.45 14.83
N HIS A 84 -3.35 -1.42 14.56
CA HIS A 84 -3.90 -2.00 13.34
C HIS A 84 -3.44 -1.23 12.11
N LEU A 85 -3.53 0.11 12.14
CA LEU A 85 -3.02 0.96 11.06
C LEU A 85 -1.51 0.78 10.85
N SER A 86 -0.73 0.75 11.94
CA SER A 86 0.72 0.52 11.86
C SER A 86 1.07 -0.81 11.20
N SER A 87 0.25 -1.85 11.41
CA SER A 87 0.46 -3.15 10.77
C SER A 87 0.06 -3.14 9.29
N ILE A 88 -0.92 -2.31 8.91
CA ILE A 88 -1.35 -2.10 7.52
C ILE A 88 -0.27 -1.36 6.73
N GLU A 89 0.32 -0.31 7.29
CA GLU A 89 1.32 0.52 6.61
C GLU A 89 2.73 -0.09 6.55
N ALA A 90 2.99 -1.19 7.27
CA ALA A 90 4.34 -1.73 7.42
C ALA A 90 4.80 -2.49 6.15
N PRO A 91 5.99 -2.18 5.58
CA PRO A 91 6.43 -2.70 4.29
C PRO A 91 6.66 -4.23 4.25
N ASN A 92 6.91 -4.86 5.40
CA ASN A 92 7.23 -6.28 5.51
C ASN A 92 6.12 -7.09 6.20
N ILE A 93 4.96 -6.47 6.47
CA ILE A 93 3.84 -7.13 7.13
C ILE A 93 2.67 -7.19 6.15
N ILE A 94 2.16 -8.39 5.93
CA ILE A 94 0.94 -8.58 5.15
C ILE A 94 -0.21 -8.55 6.13
N ARG A 95 -0.94 -7.45 6.13
CA ARG A 95 -2.11 -7.29 6.97
C ARG A 95 -3.37 -7.15 6.11
N PRO A 96 -4.10 -8.26 5.85
CA PRO A 96 -5.44 -8.16 5.30
C PRO A 96 -6.35 -7.42 6.28
N PHE A 97 -7.26 -6.61 5.74
CA PHE A 97 -8.28 -5.88 6.49
C PHE A 97 -9.61 -5.89 5.73
N SER A 98 -10.71 -5.58 6.42
CA SER A 98 -12.05 -5.60 5.82
C SER A 98 -12.25 -4.45 4.84
N VAL A 99 -13.24 -4.60 3.96
CA VAL A 99 -13.66 -3.52 3.06
C VAL A 99 -14.20 -2.31 3.85
N GLU A 100 -14.79 -2.52 5.03
CA GLU A 100 -15.18 -1.44 5.94
C GLU A 100 -13.96 -0.61 6.40
N VAL A 101 -12.87 -1.27 6.81
CA VAL A 101 -11.62 -0.57 7.17
C VAL A 101 -11.05 0.17 5.95
N LEU A 102 -11.16 -0.38 4.75
CA LEU A 102 -10.79 0.33 3.52
C LEU A 102 -11.60 1.62 3.34
N TYR A 103 -12.92 1.56 3.47
CA TYR A 103 -13.78 2.74 3.34
C TYR A 103 -13.47 3.78 4.43
N ASN A 104 -13.33 3.36 5.69
CA ASN A 104 -13.02 4.28 6.78
C ASN A 104 -11.67 5.00 6.57
N ILE A 105 -10.65 4.27 6.10
CA ILE A 105 -9.34 4.87 5.77
C ILE A 105 -9.47 5.81 4.58
N ALA A 106 -10.21 5.43 3.54
CA ALA A 106 -10.43 6.25 2.36
C ALA A 106 -11.13 7.56 2.70
N ASP A 107 -12.20 7.50 3.51
CA ASP A 107 -12.96 8.66 3.98
C ASP A 107 -12.09 9.57 4.88
N ALA A 108 -11.33 8.99 5.80
CA ALA A 108 -10.40 9.74 6.66
C ALA A 108 -9.27 10.40 5.87
N LEU A 109 -8.87 9.79 4.76
CA LEU A 109 -7.95 10.35 3.79
C LEU A 109 -8.66 11.16 2.71
N GLU A 110 -9.97 11.44 2.76
CA GLU A 110 -10.67 12.24 1.74
C GLU A 110 -10.38 11.80 0.28
N VAL A 111 -10.35 10.49 0.04
CA VAL A 111 -10.14 9.86 -1.28
C VAL A 111 -11.18 8.78 -1.50
N ARG A 112 -11.44 8.40 -2.75
CA ARG A 112 -12.34 7.26 -3.01
C ARG A 112 -11.58 5.96 -2.75
N ALA A 113 -12.23 4.97 -2.16
CA ALA A 113 -11.62 3.65 -1.93
C ALA A 113 -11.11 2.99 -3.23
N GLY A 114 -11.83 3.17 -4.35
CA GLY A 114 -11.37 2.68 -5.65
C GLY A 114 -10.06 3.31 -6.11
N ASP A 115 -9.81 4.57 -5.73
CA ASP A 115 -8.57 5.26 -6.09
C ASP A 115 -7.37 4.73 -5.30
N LEU A 116 -7.57 4.35 -4.02
CA LEU A 116 -6.56 3.63 -3.21
C LEU A 116 -6.20 2.25 -3.77
N LEU A 117 -7.17 1.57 -4.38
CA LEU A 117 -6.96 0.26 -5.00
C LEU A 117 -6.26 0.36 -6.37
N ASN A 118 -6.45 1.48 -7.07
CA ASN A 118 -5.88 1.72 -8.40
C ASN A 118 -4.52 2.43 -8.38
N SER A 119 -4.11 2.97 -7.23
CA SER A 119 -2.83 3.64 -7.07
C SER A 119 -1.70 2.62 -7.05
N SER A 120 -1.22 2.26 -8.23
CA SER A 120 0.05 1.54 -8.34
C SER A 120 1.21 2.55 -8.19
N ILE A 121 1.78 2.64 -7.00
CA ILE A 121 2.99 3.45 -6.77
C ILE A 121 4.22 2.68 -7.25
N LEU A 122 4.13 1.35 -7.35
CA LEU A 122 5.18 0.53 -7.91
C LEU A 122 5.15 0.61 -9.44
N PRO A 123 6.31 0.72 -10.11
CA PRO A 123 6.35 0.71 -11.57
C PRO A 123 5.79 -0.61 -12.08
N GLU A 124 4.88 -0.54 -13.05
CA GLU A 124 4.41 -1.76 -13.72
C GLU A 124 5.61 -2.49 -14.31
N LYS A 125 5.79 -3.75 -13.92
CA LYS A 125 6.73 -4.64 -14.61
C LYS A 125 6.26 -4.75 -16.05
N LYS A 126 6.96 -4.07 -16.97
CA LYS A 126 6.84 -4.34 -18.40
C LYS A 126 7.06 -5.84 -18.58
N LYS A 127 6.05 -6.52 -19.12
CA LYS A 127 6.14 -7.92 -19.54
C LYS A 127 7.17 -8.08 -20.66
#